data_AF-A0A3Q1H002-F1
#
_entry.id   AF-A0A3Q1H002-F1
#
_cell.length_a   1.000
_cell.length_b   1.000
_cell.length_c   1.000
_cell.angle_alpha   90.00
_cell.angle_beta   90.00
_cell.angle_gamma   90.00
#
_symmetry.space_group_name_H-M   'P 1'
#
loop_
_entity.id
_entity.type
_entity.pdbx_description
1 polymer ?
#
loop_
_entity_poly.entity_id
_entity_poly.type
_entity_poly.pdbx_seq_one_letter_code
_entity_poly.pdbx_strand_id
1 'polypeptide(L)'
;MSARVAVVTGSNKGIGLAIVRALCRLFQGDFHQLDVNDLNSIRTTADYFKEEYGGVDVLVNNAGEAFGDSDPSPFAVQAEVTLRTNFFAARDMLSHFLPLIKPGDDLQKQKCGMRVVFCSDLKYRIVFMILKGETTKQAKMTKHLVV
;
A
#
# COMPACT_ATOMS: atom_id res chain seq x y z
N MET A 1 -0.60 23.23 -6.18
CA MET A 1 -1.25 22.28 -5.24
C MET A 1 -0.28 21.13 -5.02
N SER A 2 -0.13 20.66 -3.78
CA SER A 2 0.67 19.46 -3.49
C SER A 2 -0.04 18.23 -4.06
N ALA A 3 0.71 17.32 -4.69
CA ALA A 3 0.14 16.08 -5.19
C ALA A 3 -0.33 15.21 -4.01
N ARG A 4 -1.57 14.71 -4.09
CA ARG A 4 -2.09 13.72 -3.14
C ARG A 4 -1.48 12.36 -3.43
N VAL A 5 -0.98 11.70 -2.39
CA VAL A 5 -0.25 10.44 -2.46
C VAL A 5 -0.99 9.38 -1.67
N ALA A 6 -1.34 8.29 -2.36
CA ALA A 6 -1.96 7.13 -1.76
C ALA A 6 -1.06 5.91 -1.95
N VAL A 7 -1.02 5.09 -0.90
CA VAL A 7 -0.11 3.96 -0.72
C VAL A 7 -0.97 2.70 -0.58
N VAL A 8 -0.95 1.80 -1.57
CA VAL A 8 -1.68 0.51 -1.53
C VAL A 8 -0.71 -0.67 -1.55
N THR A 9 -0.64 -1.44 -0.45
CA THR A 9 0.18 -2.66 -0.38
C THR A 9 -0.56 -3.88 -0.95
N GLY A 10 0.16 -4.91 -1.42
CA GLY A 10 -0.49 -6.13 -1.94
C GLY A 10 -1.20 -5.96 -3.30
N SER A 11 -0.70 -5.10 -4.19
CA SER A 11 -1.43 -4.57 -5.36
C SER A 11 -1.09 -5.19 -6.72
N ASN A 12 -0.35 -6.28 -6.78
CA ASN A 12 -0.08 -7.06 -8.01
C ASN A 12 -1.18 -8.07 -8.37
N LYS A 13 -2.11 -8.38 -7.47
CA LYS A 13 -3.29 -9.20 -7.77
C LYS A 13 -4.42 -8.94 -6.77
N GLY A 14 -5.55 -9.62 -6.98
CA GLY A 14 -6.70 -9.56 -6.07
C GLY A 14 -7.26 -8.16 -5.89
N ILE A 15 -7.67 -7.86 -4.66
CA ILE A 15 -8.34 -6.61 -4.28
C ILE A 15 -7.40 -5.41 -4.42
N GLY A 16 -6.15 -5.53 -3.96
CA GLY A 16 -5.15 -4.47 -4.11
C GLY A 16 -4.97 -4.03 -5.56
N LEU A 17 -4.87 -4.98 -6.50
CA LEU A 17 -4.79 -4.69 -7.92
C LEU A 17 -6.05 -3.98 -8.45
N ALA A 18 -7.22 -4.40 -8.00
CA ALA A 18 -8.48 -3.76 -8.39
C ALA A 18 -8.55 -2.31 -7.88
N ILE A 19 -8.09 -2.05 -6.65
CA ILE A 19 -8.00 -0.71 -6.06
C ILE A 19 -7.07 0.17 -6.90
N VAL A 20 -5.83 -0.26 -7.16
CA VAL A 20 -4.88 0.55 -7.94
C VAL A 20 -5.36 0.77 -9.38
N ARG A 21 -6.00 -0.23 -10.02
CA ARG A 21 -6.60 -0.06 -11.35
C ARG A 21 -7.73 0.96 -11.36
N ALA A 22 -8.60 0.94 -10.35
CA ALA A 22 -9.68 1.91 -10.23
C ALA A 22 -9.14 3.33 -10.02
N LEU A 23 -8.12 3.48 -9.17
CA LEU A 23 -7.49 4.78 -8.89
C LEU A 23 -6.71 5.31 -10.08
N CYS A 24 -6.00 4.46 -10.84
CA CYS A 24 -5.26 4.86 -12.05
C CYS A 24 -6.15 5.34 -13.20
N ARG A 25 -7.47 5.12 -13.15
CA ARG A 25 -8.39 5.74 -14.10
C ARG A 25 -8.59 7.23 -13.83
N LEU A 26 -8.28 7.68 -12.61
CA LEU A 26 -8.54 9.02 -12.11
C LEU A 26 -7.25 9.82 -11.86
N PHE A 27 -6.15 9.13 -11.53
CA PHE A 27 -4.88 9.72 -11.13
C PHE A 27 -3.71 9.04 -11.86
N GLN A 28 -2.56 9.70 -11.94
CA GLN A 28 -1.33 9.04 -12.38
C GLN A 28 -0.82 8.11 -11.27
N GLY A 29 -0.15 7.02 -11.62
CA GLY A 29 0.49 6.19 -10.61
C GLY A 29 1.69 5.39 -11.08
N ASP A 30 2.56 5.10 -10.12
CA ASP A 30 3.88 4.48 -10.31
C ASP A 30 4.04 3.27 -9.38
N PHE A 31 4.63 2.18 -9.86
CA PHE A 31 4.84 0.99 -9.03
C PHE A 31 6.20 1.01 -8.32
N HIS A 32 6.23 0.67 -7.03
CA HIS A 32 7.47 0.45 -6.27
C HIS A 32 7.48 -0.97 -5.70
N GLN A 33 8.66 -1.57 -5.67
CA GLN A 33 8.86 -2.85 -5.01
C GLN A 33 8.88 -2.62 -3.48
N LEU A 34 8.10 -3.43 -2.76
CA LEU A 34 8.00 -3.41 -1.31
C LEU A 34 7.75 -4.84 -0.84
N ASP A 35 8.61 -5.36 0.04
CA ASP A 35 8.32 -6.55 0.83
C ASP A 35 7.89 -6.12 2.24
N VAL A 36 6.63 -6.35 2.56
CA VAL A 36 6.07 -5.97 3.88
C VAL A 36 6.61 -6.85 5.01
N ASN A 37 7.25 -7.99 4.71
CA ASN A 37 7.89 -8.83 5.72
C ASN A 37 9.38 -8.48 5.91
N ASP A 38 9.94 -7.53 5.15
CA ASP A 38 11.29 -7.01 5.34
C ASP A 38 11.24 -5.58 5.87
N LEU A 39 11.64 -5.42 7.14
CA LEU A 39 11.65 -4.14 7.82
C LEU A 39 12.53 -3.09 7.13
N ASN A 40 13.63 -3.51 6.49
CA ASN A 40 14.48 -2.58 5.75
C ASN A 40 13.78 -2.11 4.47
N SER A 41 13.08 -3.02 3.77
CA SER A 41 12.24 -2.66 2.63
C SER A 41 11.18 -1.63 3.01
N ILE A 42 10.50 -1.80 4.16
CA ILE A 42 9.54 -0.82 4.70
C ILE A 42 10.19 0.54 4.95
N ARG A 43 11.35 0.56 5.64
CA ARG A 43 12.07 1.79 6.00
C ARG A 43 12.51 2.57 4.77
N THR A 44 13.23 1.91 3.86
CA THR A 44 13.69 2.54 2.61
C THR A 44 12.53 3.08 1.80
N THR A 45 11.41 2.36 1.76
CA THR A 45 10.20 2.84 1.08
C THR A 45 9.64 4.08 1.79
N ALA A 46 9.49 4.05 3.12
CA ALA A 46 8.98 5.17 3.91
C ALA A 46 9.86 6.43 3.75
N ASP A 47 11.19 6.28 3.79
CA ASP A 47 12.14 7.37 3.57
C ASP A 47 11.98 7.97 2.17
N TYR A 48 11.89 7.11 1.14
CA TYR A 48 11.60 7.57 -0.22
C TYR A 48 10.29 8.39 -0.30
N PHE A 49 9.21 7.95 0.35
CA PHE A 49 7.95 8.69 0.37
C PHE A 49 8.06 10.05 1.07
N LYS A 50 8.83 10.08 2.15
CA LYS A 50 9.08 11.29 2.90
C LYS A 50 9.88 12.28 2.06
N GLU A 51 10.91 11.82 1.37
CA GLU A 51 11.82 12.66 0.57
C GLU A 51 11.17 13.15 -0.73
N GLU A 52 10.55 12.26 -1.51
CA GLU A 52 10.00 12.61 -2.82
C GLU A 52 8.66 13.34 -2.71
N TYR A 53 7.84 12.99 -1.72
CA TYR A 53 6.46 13.47 -1.64
C TYR A 53 6.15 14.30 -0.40
N GLY A 54 7.07 14.40 0.55
CA GLY A 54 6.82 15.05 1.84
C GLY A 54 5.83 14.27 2.72
N GLY A 55 5.55 13.00 2.41
CA GLY A 55 4.61 12.14 3.15
C GLY A 55 3.49 11.56 2.30
N VAL A 56 2.48 10.98 2.97
CA VAL A 56 1.38 10.24 2.33
C VAL A 56 0.02 10.68 2.89
N ASP A 57 -1.02 10.63 2.06
CA ASP A 57 -2.39 11.04 2.42
C ASP A 57 -3.27 9.84 2.76
N VAL A 58 -3.03 8.70 2.11
CA VAL A 58 -3.80 7.46 2.29
C VAL A 58 -2.86 6.28 2.35
N LEU A 59 -3.07 5.38 3.32
CA LEU A 59 -2.40 4.09 3.42
C LEU A 59 -3.45 2.97 3.44
N VAL A 60 -3.39 2.08 2.45
CA VAL A 60 -4.20 0.87 2.34
C VAL A 60 -3.30 -0.32 2.62
N ASN A 61 -3.45 -0.89 3.82
CA ASN A 61 -2.77 -2.12 4.23
C ASN A 61 -3.58 -3.31 3.70
N ASN A 62 -3.31 -3.68 2.46
CA ASN A 62 -4.00 -4.76 1.76
C ASN A 62 -3.10 -6.00 1.54
N ALA A 63 -1.78 -5.89 1.76
CA ALA A 63 -0.91 -7.07 1.73
C ALA A 63 -1.39 -8.13 2.73
N GLY A 64 -1.67 -9.32 2.21
CA GLY A 64 -2.13 -10.45 3.01
C GLY A 64 -1.81 -11.79 2.33
N GLU A 65 -1.49 -12.76 3.16
CA GLU A 65 -1.29 -14.16 2.77
C GLU A 65 -2.33 -15.03 3.48
N ALA A 66 -2.85 -16.03 2.77
CA ALA A 66 -3.83 -16.97 3.28
C ALA A 66 -3.62 -18.31 2.61
N PHE A 67 -3.74 -19.37 3.41
CA PHE A 67 -3.68 -20.75 2.96
C PHE A 67 -5.10 -21.20 2.58
N GLY A 68 -5.20 -22.06 1.56
CA GLY A 68 -6.48 -22.66 1.19
C GLY A 68 -6.77 -23.89 2.04
N ASP A 69 -8.03 -24.32 2.11
CA ASP A 69 -8.46 -25.49 2.90
C ASP A 69 -7.76 -26.80 2.51
N SER A 70 -7.20 -26.86 1.30
CA SER A 70 -6.46 -28.02 0.77
C SER A 70 -4.94 -27.89 0.89
N ASP A 71 -4.43 -26.87 1.57
CA ASP A 71 -2.99 -26.69 1.74
C ASP A 71 -2.43 -27.73 2.73
N PRO A 72 -1.40 -28.51 2.35
CA PRO A 72 -0.88 -29.59 3.18
C PRO A 72 0.06 -29.10 4.29
N SER A 73 0.38 -27.80 4.35
CA SER A 73 1.32 -27.25 5.33
C SER A 73 0.80 -27.44 6.76
N PRO A 74 1.66 -27.74 7.75
CA PRO A 74 1.22 -27.84 9.14
C PRO A 74 0.57 -26.55 9.63
N PHE A 75 -0.48 -26.66 10.46
CA PHE A 75 -1.22 -25.50 10.97
C PHE A 75 -0.31 -24.45 11.63
N ALA A 76 0.70 -24.87 12.39
CA ALA A 76 1.65 -23.95 13.02
C ALA A 76 2.39 -23.08 11.99
N VAL A 77 2.80 -23.67 10.85
CA VAL A 77 3.46 -22.96 9.75
C VAL A 77 2.48 -21.99 9.09
N GLN A 78 1.24 -22.44 8.85
CA GLN A 78 0.21 -21.58 8.26
C GLN A 78 -0.08 -20.37 9.15
N ALA A 79 -0.25 -20.59 10.45
CA ALA A 79 -0.50 -19.54 11.43
C ALA A 79 0.68 -18.57 11.54
N GLU A 80 1.91 -19.06 11.58
CA GLU A 80 3.12 -18.22 11.64
C GLU A 80 3.21 -17.29 10.43
N VAL A 81 3.09 -17.83 9.22
CA VAL A 81 3.16 -17.04 7.97
C VAL A 81 2.02 -16.02 7.91
N THR A 82 0.81 -16.44 8.25
CA THR A 82 -0.38 -15.58 8.23
C THR A 82 -0.25 -14.43 9.23
N LEU A 83 0.17 -14.71 10.47
CA LEU A 83 0.37 -13.66 11.49
C LEU A 83 1.51 -12.72 11.12
N ARG A 84 2.61 -13.27 10.58
CA ARG A 84 3.75 -12.48 10.11
C ARG A 84 3.31 -11.43 9.08
N THR A 85 2.57 -11.84 8.05
CA THR A 85 2.20 -10.93 6.95
C THR A 85 0.93 -10.12 7.22
N ASN A 86 -0.10 -10.69 7.83
CA ASN A 86 -1.39 -10.00 7.94
C ASN A 86 -1.45 -9.10 9.16
N PHE A 87 -0.66 -9.38 10.19
CA PHE A 87 -0.65 -8.63 11.45
C PHE A 87 0.65 -7.88 11.68
N PHE A 88 1.78 -8.60 11.81
CA PHE A 88 3.05 -7.96 12.19
C PHE A 88 3.57 -7.03 11.10
N ALA A 89 3.55 -7.44 9.84
CA ALA A 89 3.92 -6.58 8.72
C ALA A 89 2.99 -5.35 8.59
N ALA A 90 1.68 -5.50 8.81
CA ALA A 90 0.75 -4.37 8.82
C ALA A 90 1.04 -3.37 9.96
N ARG A 91 1.37 -3.89 11.16
CA ARG A 91 1.85 -3.09 12.29
C ARG A 91 3.16 -2.35 11.94
N ASP A 92 4.09 -3.01 11.28
CA ASP A 92 5.40 -2.44 10.95
C ASP A 92 5.26 -1.37 9.88
N MET A 93 4.42 -1.60 8.86
CA MET A 93 4.01 -0.57 7.89
C MET A 93 3.43 0.64 8.61
N LEU A 94 2.47 0.45 9.52
CA LEU A 94 1.88 1.56 10.28
C LEU A 94 2.92 2.30 11.10
N SER A 95 3.81 1.59 11.80
CA SER A 95 4.84 2.20 12.64
C SER A 95 5.75 3.17 11.87
N HIS A 96 6.00 2.90 10.58
CA HIS A 96 6.87 3.74 9.74
C HIS A 96 6.12 4.76 8.89
N PHE A 97 4.88 4.48 8.47
CA PHE A 97 4.10 5.37 7.61
C PHE A 97 3.19 6.32 8.39
N LEU A 98 2.78 5.99 9.62
CA LEU A 98 1.98 6.87 10.47
C LEU A 98 2.61 8.26 10.68
N PRO A 99 3.92 8.37 10.99
CA PRO A 99 4.57 9.68 11.15
C PRO A 99 4.67 10.47 9.85
N LEU A 100 4.46 9.83 8.69
CA LEU A 100 4.52 10.44 7.37
C LEU A 100 3.16 10.92 6.87
N ILE A 101 2.10 10.72 7.65
CA ILE A 101 0.76 11.16 7.25
C ILE A 101 0.72 12.68 7.22
N LYS A 102 0.40 13.22 6.04
CA LYS A 102 0.25 14.66 5.86
C LYS A 102 -0.97 15.18 6.64
N PRO A 103 -0.89 16.37 7.26
CA PRO A 103 -2.08 17.06 7.73
C PRO A 103 -3.03 17.31 6.56
N GLY A 104 -4.33 17.07 6.74
CA GLY A 104 -5.31 17.38 5.69
C GLY A 104 -5.38 18.89 5.42
N ASP A 105 -5.49 19.28 4.15
CA ASP A 105 -5.48 20.68 3.67
C ASP A 105 -6.70 21.53 4.11
N ASP A 106 -7.64 20.99 4.87
CA ASP A 106 -8.92 21.65 5.20
C ASP A 106 -8.92 22.14 6.65
N LEU A 107 -8.63 23.44 6.85
CA LEU A 107 -8.47 24.13 8.15
C LEU A 107 -9.72 24.08 9.06
N GLN A 108 -10.86 23.58 8.59
CA GLN A 108 -12.06 23.34 9.41
C GLN A 108 -12.48 21.87 9.52
N LYS A 109 -11.71 20.95 8.92
CA LYS A 109 -11.93 19.50 9.01
C LYS A 109 -10.62 18.79 9.32
N GLN A 110 -10.01 19.12 10.45
CA GLN A 110 -9.03 18.27 11.18
C GLN A 110 -9.68 16.94 11.64
N LYS A 111 -10.34 16.23 10.72
CA LYS A 111 -11.03 14.95 10.91
C LYS A 111 -11.00 14.06 9.65
N CYS A 112 -10.14 14.31 8.66
CA CYS A 112 -9.70 13.23 7.78
C CYS A 112 -8.34 12.71 8.25
N GLY A 113 -8.32 12.23 9.50
CA GLY A 113 -7.28 11.33 9.96
C GLY A 113 -7.23 10.15 8.99
N MET A 114 -6.01 9.81 8.57
CA MET A 114 -5.62 8.58 7.90
C MET A 114 -6.77 7.58 7.65
N ARG A 115 -7.15 7.38 6.38
CA ARG A 115 -8.01 6.24 6.00
C ARG A 115 -7.13 5.00 5.93
N VAL A 116 -6.84 4.36 7.07
CA VAL A 116 -6.29 3.00 7.07
C VAL A 116 -7.40 2.09 6.64
N VAL A 117 -7.27 1.55 5.43
CA VAL A 117 -8.14 0.48 4.97
C VAL A 117 -7.39 -0.82 5.22
N PHE A 118 -7.85 -1.59 6.21
CA PHE A 118 -7.49 -2.99 6.32
C PHE A 118 -8.41 -3.77 5.39
N CYS A 119 -7.82 -4.43 4.40
CA CYS A 119 -8.55 -5.41 3.62
C CYS A 119 -8.27 -6.79 4.20
N SER A 120 -9.17 -7.27 5.06
CA SER A 120 -9.15 -8.65 5.54
C SER A 120 -10.03 -9.49 4.62
N ASP A 121 -9.44 -10.18 3.62
CA ASP A 121 -9.70 -11.62 3.34
C ASP A 121 -8.96 -12.21 2.13
N LEU A 122 -8.85 -13.55 2.18
CA LEU A 122 -8.17 -14.54 1.33
C LEU A 122 -7.59 -14.11 -0.04
N LYS A 123 -6.27 -14.34 -0.16
CA LYS A 123 -5.47 -14.52 -1.39
C LYS A 123 -4.93 -13.22 -2.03
N TYR A 124 -3.61 -12.99 -1.83
CA TYR A 124 -2.55 -13.12 -2.85
C TYR A 124 -1.42 -12.04 -2.78
N ARG A 125 -0.14 -12.48 -2.78
CA ARG A 125 1.20 -11.76 -2.87
C ARG A 125 1.29 -10.53 -3.77
N ILE A 126 2.36 -9.68 -3.61
CA ILE A 126 2.51 -8.18 -3.49
C ILE A 126 3.26 -7.38 -4.61
N VAL A 127 2.78 -6.16 -4.97
CA VAL A 127 3.50 -4.99 -5.56
C VAL A 127 2.83 -3.71 -5.01
N PHE A 128 3.53 -2.59 -4.86
CA PHE A 128 3.00 -1.35 -4.31
C PHE A 128 2.85 -0.26 -5.41
N MET A 129 1.89 0.69 -5.32
CA MET A 129 1.75 1.81 -6.28
C MET A 129 1.48 3.18 -5.63
N ILE A 130 2.21 4.21 -6.09
CA ILE A 130 2.06 5.65 -5.79
C ILE A 130 0.99 6.24 -6.65
N LEU A 131 0.25 7.23 -6.15
CA LEU A 131 -0.64 8.04 -6.96
C LEU A 131 -0.17 9.51 -6.94
N LYS A 132 -0.10 10.14 -8.11
CA LYS A 132 0.06 11.59 -8.31
C LYS A 132 -1.25 12.12 -8.90
N GLY A 133 -1.99 12.90 -8.10
CA GLY A 133 -3.19 13.58 -8.57
C GLY A 133 -2.94 15.04 -8.95
N GLU A 134 -2.96 15.35 -10.24
CA GLU A 134 -3.30 16.69 -10.74
C GLU A 134 -4.72 16.65 -11.33
N THR A 135 -5.57 17.60 -10.95
CA THR A 135 -6.81 17.88 -11.67
C THR A 135 -6.46 18.47 -13.03
N THR A 136 -6.20 17.62 -14.03
CA THR A 136 -6.46 17.76 -15.48
C THR A 136 -5.40 17.04 -16.33
N LYS A 137 -5.91 16.27 -17.30
CA LYS A 137 -5.27 15.64 -18.48
C LYS A 137 -4.55 14.28 -18.30
N GLN A 138 -5.24 13.27 -18.84
CA GLN A 138 -4.81 11.96 -19.36
C GLN A 138 -3.34 11.54 -19.13
N ALA A 139 -3.17 10.50 -18.31
CA ALA A 139 -1.90 9.79 -18.13
C ALA A 139 -1.56 8.93 -19.37
N LYS A 140 -0.31 9.06 -19.86
CA LYS A 140 0.31 8.12 -20.80
C LYS A 140 1.02 7.02 -20.00
N MET A 141 0.74 5.75 -20.32
CA MET A 141 1.50 4.61 -19.80
C MET A 141 2.88 4.55 -20.45
N THR A 142 3.94 4.72 -19.66
CA THR A 142 5.31 4.41 -20.11
C THR A 142 5.69 3.05 -19.51
N LYS A 143 5.89 2.08 -20.40
CA LYS A 143 6.31 0.71 -20.07
C LYS A 143 7.71 0.74 -19.45
N HIS A 144 7.92 -0.02 -18.37
CA HIS A 144 8.98 -1.03 -18.25
C HIS A 144 8.61 -1.98 -17.12
N LEU A 145 8.05 -3.12 -17.54
CA LEU A 145 7.70 -4.28 -16.74
C LEU A 145 8.90 -5.21 -16.80
N VAL A 146 9.54 -5.47 -15.66
CA VAL A 146 10.31 -6.70 -15.46
C VAL A 146 9.55 -7.46 -14.40
N VAL A 147 8.98 -8.59 -14.83
CA VAL A 147 8.26 -9.57 -13.99
C VAL A 147 9.25 -10.28 -13.08
#